data_AF-A0A4Q1UIS1-F1
#
_entry.id   AF-A0A4Q1UIS1-F1
#
_cell.length_a   1.000
_cell.length_b   1.000
_cell.length_c   1.000
_cell.angle_alpha   90.00
_cell.angle_beta   90.00
_cell.angle_gamma   90.00
#
_symmetry.space_group_name_H-M   'P 1'
#
loop_
_entity.id
_entity.type
_entity.pdbx_description
1 polymer ?
#
loop_
_entity_poly.entity_id
_entity_poly.type
_entity_poly.pdbx_seq_one_letter_code
_entity_poly.pdbx_strand_id
1 'polypeptide(L)'
;MGKPAVSRDAFRGLFAFYAAKAHKPEAEHSLLRMFGSADDIPDALLQQWSDRAELLGSETVGRVMDPHVRQITNGNAQYDHASDFLHTLLRDLGRKMQ
;
A
#
# COMPACT_ATOMS: atom_id res chain seq x y z
N MET A 1 -6.70 0.48 25.28
CA MET A 1 -7.38 0.59 23.97
C MET A 1 -6.30 0.54 22.91
N GLY A 2 -6.31 -0.47 22.04
CA GLY A 2 -5.33 -0.59 20.95
C GLY A 2 -5.50 0.56 19.97
N LYS A 3 -4.39 1.04 19.42
CA LYS A 3 -4.39 2.11 18.41
C LYS A 3 -5.27 1.68 17.23
N PRO A 4 -6.11 2.59 16.67
CA PRO A 4 -6.95 2.24 15.55
C PRO A 4 -6.08 1.85 14.36
N ALA A 5 -6.49 0.79 13.67
CA ALA A 5 -5.88 0.43 12.40
C ALA A 5 -5.96 1.60 11.42
N VAL A 6 -4.98 1.68 10.51
CA VAL A 6 -5.03 2.61 9.37
C VAL A 6 -6.36 2.44 8.65
N SER A 7 -7.08 3.54 8.47
CA SER A 7 -8.40 3.52 7.84
C SER A 7 -8.30 3.18 6.36
N ARG A 8 -9.39 2.63 5.81
CA ARG A 8 -9.56 2.43 4.35
C ARG A 8 -9.34 3.75 3.59
N ASP A 9 -9.89 4.84 4.11
CA ASP A 9 -9.74 6.18 3.52
C ASP A 9 -8.27 6.64 3.44
N ALA A 10 -7.44 6.28 4.43
CA ALA A 10 -6.03 6.59 4.39
C ALA A 10 -5.31 5.81 3.27
N PHE A 11 -5.63 4.53 3.08
CA PHE A 11 -5.13 3.74 1.95
C PHE A 11 -5.62 4.29 0.61
N ARG A 12 -6.88 4.65 0.54
CA ARG A 12 -7.48 5.27 -0.65
C ARG A 12 -6.79 6.58 -0.99
N GLY A 13 -6.55 7.45 -0.01
CA GLY A 13 -5.78 8.69 -0.19
C GLY A 13 -4.35 8.46 -0.66
N LEU A 14 -3.69 7.39 -0.19
CA LEU A 14 -2.35 7.01 -0.64
C LEU A 14 -2.31 6.70 -2.15
N PHE A 15 -3.26 5.91 -2.65
CA PHE A 15 -3.33 5.58 -4.07
C PHE A 15 -3.63 6.83 -4.93
N ALA A 16 -4.52 7.71 -4.47
CA ALA A 16 -4.77 8.98 -5.16
C ALA A 16 -3.52 9.86 -5.23
N PHE A 17 -2.76 9.95 -4.13
CA PHE A 17 -1.51 10.70 -4.09
C PHE A 17 -0.47 10.16 -5.07
N TYR A 18 -0.35 8.84 -5.19
CA TYR A 18 0.56 8.22 -6.15
C TYR A 18 0.05 8.33 -7.59
N ALA A 19 -1.25 8.24 -7.84
CA ALA A 19 -1.82 8.43 -9.17
C ALA A 19 -1.48 9.84 -9.69
N ALA A 20 -1.62 10.86 -8.84
CA ALA A 20 -1.22 12.24 -9.15
C ALA A 20 0.27 12.42 -9.43
N LYS A 21 1.12 11.46 -9.01
CA LYS A 21 2.57 11.45 -9.24
C LYS A 21 3.00 10.47 -10.33
N ALA A 22 2.07 9.74 -10.93
CA ALA A 22 2.40 8.78 -11.97
C ALA A 22 2.89 9.53 -13.22
N HIS A 23 4.02 9.09 -13.75
CA HIS A 23 4.61 9.68 -14.97
C HIS A 23 4.12 8.99 -16.26
N LYS A 24 3.37 7.88 -16.12
CA LYS A 24 2.86 7.07 -17.23
C LYS A 24 1.36 6.85 -17.09
N PRO A 25 0.58 6.96 -18.18
CA PRO A 25 -0.87 6.74 -18.15
C PRO A 25 -1.27 5.36 -17.63
N GLU A 26 -0.51 4.31 -17.92
CA GLU A 26 -0.81 2.94 -17.48
C GLU A 26 -0.65 2.78 -15.97
N ALA A 27 0.34 3.47 -15.40
CA ALA A 27 0.57 3.52 -13.96
C ALA A 27 -0.56 4.27 -13.24
N GLU A 28 -0.97 5.42 -13.79
CA GLU A 28 -2.11 6.19 -13.29
C GLU A 28 -3.39 5.34 -13.28
N HIS A 29 -3.69 4.66 -14.39
CA HIS A 29 -4.87 3.80 -14.47
C HIS A 29 -4.82 2.67 -13.44
N SER A 30 -3.68 2.00 -13.27
CA SER A 30 -3.54 0.94 -12.25
C SER A 30 -3.74 1.49 -10.83
N LEU A 31 -3.23 2.67 -10.53
CA LEU A 31 -3.40 3.35 -9.25
C LEU A 31 -4.85 3.78 -8.99
N LEU A 32 -5.55 4.28 -10.01
CA LEU A 32 -6.98 4.62 -9.92
C LEU A 32 -7.86 3.38 -9.75
N ARG A 33 -7.48 2.26 -10.35
CA ARG A 33 -8.16 0.97 -10.13
C ARG A 33 -7.99 0.53 -8.67
N MET A 34 -6.77 0.55 -8.15
CA MET A 34 -6.51 0.25 -6.74
C MET A 34 -7.28 1.19 -5.81
N PHE A 35 -7.31 2.48 -6.11
CA PHE A 35 -8.11 3.48 -5.39
C PHE A 35 -9.58 3.07 -5.31
N GLY A 36 -10.19 2.66 -6.43
CA GLY A 36 -11.58 2.22 -6.47
C GLY A 36 -11.83 0.96 -5.63
N SER A 37 -10.89 0.02 -5.65
CA SER A 37 -10.96 -1.24 -4.90
C SER A 37 -10.58 -1.14 -3.41
N ALA A 38 -10.15 0.03 -2.94
CA ALA A 38 -9.68 0.20 -1.57
C ALA A 38 -10.80 0.02 -0.52
N ASP A 39 -12.07 0.25 -0.92
CA ASP A 39 -13.23 0.03 -0.05
C ASP A 39 -13.42 -1.47 0.27
N ASP A 40 -12.98 -2.36 -0.62
CA ASP A 40 -13.10 -3.82 -0.49
C ASP A 40 -11.96 -4.46 0.31
N ILE A 41 -11.04 -3.66 0.89
CA ILE A 41 -9.94 -4.20 1.70
C ILE A 41 -10.52 -4.81 3.00
N PRO A 42 -10.15 -6.06 3.35
CA PRO A 42 -10.56 -6.67 4.61
C PRO A 42 -9.94 -5.97 5.83
N ASP A 43 -10.72 -5.75 6.90
CA ASP A 43 -10.24 -5.10 8.13
C ASP A 43 -9.05 -5.82 8.76
N ALA A 44 -9.05 -7.16 8.70
CA ALA A 44 -7.95 -7.98 9.21
C ALA A 44 -6.61 -7.65 8.51
N LEU A 45 -6.65 -7.22 7.24
CA LEU A 45 -5.46 -6.86 6.48
C LEU A 45 -4.94 -5.47 6.88
N LEU A 46 -5.86 -4.53 7.13
CA LEU A 46 -5.52 -3.19 7.66
C LEU A 46 -4.96 -3.27 9.08
N GLN A 47 -5.50 -4.15 9.91
CA GLN A 47 -4.98 -4.41 11.24
C GLN A 47 -3.54 -4.95 11.17
N GLN A 48 -3.29 -5.98 10.35
CA GLN A 48 -1.94 -6.52 10.16
C GLN A 48 -0.94 -5.48 9.67
N TRP A 49 -1.37 -4.59 8.76
CA TRP A 49 -0.55 -3.46 8.32
C TRP A 49 -0.18 -2.55 9.47
N SER A 50 -1.17 -2.19 10.29
CA SER A 50 -0.99 -1.28 11.40
C SER A 50 -0.03 -1.85 12.45
N ASP A 51 -0.21 -3.13 12.79
CA ASP A 51 0.63 -3.83 13.75
C ASP A 51 2.10 -3.91 13.27
N ARG A 52 2.33 -4.26 12.00
CA ARG A 52 3.69 -4.35 11.43
C ARG A 52 4.34 -2.98 11.27
N ALA A 53 3.57 -1.99 10.83
CA ALA A 53 4.08 -0.63 10.66
C ALA A 53 4.47 0.01 12.00
N GLU A 54 3.70 -0.26 13.06
CA GLU A 54 4.04 0.17 14.41
C GLU A 54 5.31 -0.52 14.93
N LEU A 55 5.44 -1.83 14.73
CA LEU A 55 6.60 -2.59 15.18
C LEU A 55 7.90 -2.17 14.47
N LEU A 56 7.87 -1.98 13.16
CA LEU A 56 9.07 -1.70 12.34
C LEU A 56 9.45 -0.22 12.30
N GLY A 57 8.52 0.67 12.67
CA GLY A 57 8.70 2.11 12.59
C GLY A 57 8.61 2.68 11.17
N SER A 58 8.32 3.98 11.08
CA SER A 58 8.05 4.68 9.81
C SER A 58 9.23 4.67 8.84
N GLU A 59 10.47 4.71 9.33
CA GLU A 59 11.66 4.68 8.48
C GLU A 59 11.80 3.34 7.74
N THR A 60 11.70 2.23 8.46
CA THR A 60 11.78 0.88 7.87
C THR A 60 10.64 0.65 6.89
N VAL A 61 9.43 1.07 7.26
CA VAL A 61 8.24 0.99 6.39
C VAL A 61 8.47 1.79 5.11
N GLY A 62 8.98 3.02 5.21
CA GLY A 62 9.29 3.85 4.04
C GLY A 62 10.31 3.20 3.11
N ARG A 63 11.38 2.60 3.65
CA ARG A 63 12.38 1.87 2.86
C ARG A 63 11.82 0.64 2.13
N VAL A 64 10.82 -0.03 2.72
CA VAL A 64 10.14 -1.16 2.07
C VAL A 64 9.12 -0.67 1.04
N MET A 65 8.36 0.38 1.32
CA MET A 65 7.33 0.90 0.43
C MET A 65 7.90 1.58 -0.83
N ASP A 66 9.00 2.33 -0.71
CA ASP A 66 9.52 3.16 -1.81
C ASP A 66 9.80 2.35 -3.11
N PRO A 67 10.47 1.18 -3.07
CA PRO A 67 10.63 0.34 -4.26
C PRO A 67 9.31 -0.07 -4.92
N HIS A 68 8.29 -0.44 -4.13
CA HIS A 68 6.98 -0.84 -4.66
C HIS A 68 6.27 0.32 -5.35
N VAL A 69 6.29 1.49 -4.72
CA VAL A 69 5.70 2.71 -5.28
C VAL A 69 6.39 3.08 -6.58
N ARG A 70 7.73 3.04 -6.63
CA ARG A 70 8.48 3.32 -7.85
C ARG A 70 8.18 2.32 -8.96
N GLN A 71 7.99 1.04 -8.64
CA GLN A 71 7.63 0.05 -9.67
C GLN A 71 6.24 0.35 -10.25
N ILE A 72 5.27 0.71 -9.41
CA ILE A 72 3.92 1.06 -9.87
C ILE A 72 3.95 2.34 -10.70
N THR A 73 4.54 3.43 -10.18
CA THR A 73 4.54 4.74 -10.86
C THR A 73 5.33 4.75 -12.16
N ASN A 74 6.31 3.85 -12.31
CA ASN A 74 7.04 3.62 -13.56
C ASN A 74 6.35 2.61 -14.50
N GLY A 75 5.21 2.03 -14.11
CA GLY A 75 4.47 1.04 -14.90
C GLY A 75 5.17 -0.33 -15.00
N ASN A 76 6.11 -0.62 -14.10
CA ASN A 76 6.85 -1.89 -14.06
C ASN A 76 6.16 -2.95 -13.17
N ALA A 77 5.21 -2.53 -12.34
CA ALA A 77 4.34 -3.40 -11.56
C ALA A 77 2.89 -2.93 -11.68
N GLN A 78 1.97 -3.89 -11.73
CA GLN A 78 0.54 -3.65 -11.75
C GLN A 78 -0.12 -4.57 -10.73
N TYR A 79 -1.13 -4.04 -10.06
CA TYR A 79 -1.97 -4.79 -9.14
C TYR A 79 -3.41 -4.63 -9.60
N ASP A 80 -4.14 -5.74 -9.59
CA ASP A 80 -5.55 -5.75 -9.96
C ASP A 80 -6.44 -5.21 -8.84
N HIS A 81 -6.03 -5.45 -7.58
CA HIS A 81 -6.75 -5.02 -6.39
C HIS A 81 -5.84 -4.39 -5.32
N ALA A 82 -6.37 -3.46 -4.52
CA ALA A 82 -5.64 -2.82 -3.42
C ALA A 82 -5.16 -3.82 -2.35
N SER A 83 -5.92 -4.90 -2.13
CA SER A 83 -5.52 -5.99 -1.23
C SER A 83 -4.28 -6.73 -1.73
N ASP A 84 -4.09 -6.89 -3.04
CA ASP A 84 -2.93 -7.61 -3.61
C ASP A 84 -1.63 -6.82 -3.37
N PHE A 85 -1.73 -5.51 -3.55
CA PHE A 85 -0.67 -4.58 -3.18
C PHE A 85 -0.35 -4.68 -1.68
N LEU A 86 -1.38 -4.64 -0.83
CA LEU A 86 -1.20 -4.70 0.62
C LEU A 86 -0.61 -6.05 1.08
N HIS A 87 -1.03 -7.16 0.49
CA HIS A 87 -0.44 -8.48 0.75
C HIS A 87 1.05 -8.54 0.37
N THR A 88 1.41 -7.97 -0.76
CA THR A 88 2.80 -7.91 -1.23
C THR A 88 3.66 -7.08 -0.28
N LEU A 89 3.17 -5.90 0.13
CA LEU A 89 3.83 -5.07 1.14
C LEU A 89 3.99 -5.80 2.48
N LEU A 90 2.92 -6.42 2.98
CA LEU A 90 2.95 -7.15 4.23
C LEU A 90 3.99 -8.26 4.19
N ARG A 91 4.04 -9.04 3.11
CA ARG A 91 5.06 -10.10 2.93
C ARG A 91 6.47 -9.55 3.09
N ASP A 92 6.78 -8.43 2.46
CA ASP A 92 8.12 -7.83 2.51
C ASP A 92 8.43 -7.18 3.86
N LEU A 93 7.44 -6.60 4.54
CA LEU A 93 7.58 -6.18 5.93
C LEU A 93 7.86 -7.38 6.86
N GLY A 94 7.18 -8.52 6.64
CA GLY A 94 7.39 -9.73 7.41
C GLY A 94 8.84 -10.25 7.31
N ARG A 95 9.47 -10.10 6.14
CA ARG A 95 10.89 -10.43 5.94
C ARG A 95 11.86 -9.52 6.70
N LYS A 96 11.43 -8.34 7.15
CA LYS A 96 12.24 -7.42 7.97
C LYS A 96 12.11 -7.68 9.47
N MET A 97 11.15 -8.53 9.86
CA MET A 97 10.93 -8.93 11.25
C MET A 97 11.65 -10.23 11.63
N GLN A 98 12.25 -10.91 10.64
CA GLN A 98 13.10 -12.09 10.82
C GLN A 98 14.57 -11.68 10.90
#